data_AF-A0A2V6NW76-F1
#
_entry.id   AF-A0A2V6NW76-F1
#
_cell.length_a   1.000
_cell.length_b   1.000
_cell.length_c   1.000
_cell.angle_alpha   90.00
_cell.angle_beta   90.00
_cell.angle_gamma   90.00
#
_symmetry.space_group_name_H-M   'P 1'
#
loop_
_entity.id
_entity.type
_entity.pdbx_description
1 polymer ?
#
loop_
_entity_poly.entity_id
_entity_poly.type
_entity_poly.pdbx_seq_one_letter_code
_entity_poly.pdbx_strand_id
1 'polypeptide(L)'
;MDTGSFATVLRTLFSEIVQGSPDPSARTYLLNRGDAGLLASLDRLSAVAASATHGGSGSIAAHVDHLRYGLSLLNRGAKSVPPPWKDMDWTASWRKNVVSDIEWQKLRD
;
A
#
# COMPACT_ATOMS: atom_id res chain seq x y z
N MET A 1 1.33 -2.18 -28.85
CA MET A 1 0.69 -1.85 -27.57
C MET A 1 1.04 -0.41 -27.26
N ASP A 2 0.05 0.47 -27.12
CA ASP A 2 0.31 1.86 -26.75
C ASP A 2 0.58 1.92 -25.24
N THR A 3 1.86 2.09 -24.88
CA THR A 3 2.29 2.15 -23.49
C THR A 3 1.75 3.40 -22.78
N GLY A 4 1.39 4.45 -23.51
CA GLY A 4 0.85 5.70 -22.96
C GLY A 4 -0.57 5.54 -22.40
N SER A 5 -1.47 4.93 -23.18
CA SER A 5 -2.82 4.60 -22.69
C SER A 5 -2.79 3.61 -21.53
N PHE A 6 -1.92 2.59 -21.58
CA PHE A 6 -1.78 1.64 -20.48
C PHE A 6 -1.32 2.29 -19.17
N ALA A 7 -0.30 3.16 -19.22
CA ALA A 7 0.16 3.91 -18.04
C ALA A 7 -0.93 4.82 -17.46
N THR A 8 -1.79 5.38 -18.32
CA THR A 8 -2.93 6.20 -17.89
C THR A 8 -3.98 5.36 -17.16
N VAL A 9 -4.33 4.19 -17.69
CA VAL A 9 -5.27 3.26 -17.02
C VAL A 9 -4.73 2.84 -15.65
N LEU A 10 -3.46 2.40 -15.58
CA LEU A 10 -2.86 2.00 -14.31
C LEU A 10 -2.86 3.14 -13.29
N ARG A 11 -2.48 4.36 -13.69
CA ARG A 11 -2.53 5.52 -12.80
C ARG A 11 -3.94 5.77 -12.25
N THR A 12 -4.95 5.69 -13.10
CA THR A 12 -6.36 5.86 -12.68
C THR A 12 -6.75 4.80 -11.65
N LEU A 13 -6.49 3.52 -11.94
CA LEU A 13 -6.86 2.42 -11.03
C LEU A 13 -6.10 2.48 -9.71
N PHE A 14 -4.79 2.75 -9.73
CA PHE A 14 -4.00 2.87 -8.50
C PHE A 14 -4.40 4.10 -7.69
N SER A 15 -4.68 5.23 -8.34
CA SER A 15 -5.18 6.42 -7.64
C SER A 15 -6.51 6.12 -6.95
N GLU A 16 -7.41 5.39 -7.61
CA GLU A 16 -8.70 4.99 -7.04
C GLU A 16 -8.50 4.11 -5.79
N ILE A 17 -7.69 3.05 -5.85
CA ILE A 17 -7.49 2.16 -4.69
C ILE A 17 -6.79 2.89 -3.53
N VAL A 18 -5.82 3.76 -3.82
CA VAL A 18 -5.02 4.43 -2.78
C VAL A 18 -5.78 5.59 -2.14
N GLN A 19 -6.42 6.43 -2.95
CA GLN A 19 -7.07 7.68 -2.51
C GLN A 19 -8.58 7.54 -2.31
N GLY A 20 -9.21 6.54 -2.93
CA GLY A 20 -10.64 6.32 -2.88
C GLY A 20 -11.39 7.03 -4.01
N SER A 21 -12.70 7.19 -3.80
CA SER A 21 -13.61 7.93 -4.67
C SER A 21 -14.00 9.25 -4.01
N PRO A 22 -13.17 10.31 -4.07
CA PRO A 22 -13.43 11.58 -3.38
C PRO A 22 -14.63 12.33 -3.96
N ASP A 23 -14.94 12.11 -5.24
CA ASP A 23 -16.16 12.58 -5.88
C ASP A 23 -17.14 11.40 -6.02
N PRO A 24 -18.24 11.37 -5.24
CA PRO A 24 -19.25 10.31 -5.31
C PRO A 24 -19.99 10.23 -6.66
N SER A 25 -19.90 11.27 -7.49
CA SER A 25 -20.49 11.30 -8.83
C SER A 25 -19.54 10.78 -9.92
N ALA A 26 -18.24 10.71 -9.62
CA ALA A 26 -17.24 10.16 -10.53
C ALA A 26 -17.42 8.65 -10.69
N ARG A 27 -17.02 8.14 -11.86
CA ARG A 27 -17.00 6.70 -12.09
C ARG A 27 -15.83 6.08 -11.33
N THR A 28 -16.10 4.95 -10.70
CA THR A 28 -15.11 4.04 -10.13
C THR A 28 -15.06 2.76 -10.95
N TYR A 29 -13.95 2.05 -10.88
CA TYR A 29 -13.72 0.81 -11.62
C TYR A 29 -13.47 -0.40 -10.70
N LEU A 30 -12.97 -0.17 -9.49
CA LEU A 30 -12.59 -1.19 -8.51
C LEU A 30 -13.29 -1.00 -7.16
N LEU A 31 -13.37 0.23 -6.66
CA LEU A 31 -14.07 0.58 -5.43
C LEU A 31 -15.53 0.94 -5.70
N ASN A 32 -16.38 0.90 -4.66
CA ASN A 32 -17.70 1.53 -4.79
C ASN A 32 -17.55 3.04 -4.74
N ARG A 33 -18.51 3.76 -5.32
CA ARG A 33 -18.54 5.22 -5.26
C ARG A 33 -18.68 5.69 -3.82
N GLY A 34 -17.85 6.67 -3.44
CA GLY A 34 -17.80 7.20 -2.08
C GLY A 34 -17.00 6.35 -1.07
N ASP A 35 -16.45 5.19 -1.48
CA ASP A 35 -15.56 4.43 -0.60
C ASP A 35 -14.24 5.18 -0.39
N ALA A 36 -13.74 5.10 0.85
CA ALA A 36 -12.41 5.58 1.21
C ALA A 36 -11.33 4.70 0.56
N GLY A 37 -10.23 5.33 0.14
CA GLY A 37 -9.06 4.59 -0.33
C GLY A 37 -8.29 3.92 0.81
N LEU A 38 -7.21 3.24 0.44
CA LEU A 38 -6.29 2.60 1.37
C LEU A 38 -5.82 3.58 2.45
N LEU A 39 -5.29 4.74 2.09
CA LEU A 39 -4.68 5.67 3.06
C LEU A 39 -5.70 6.16 4.09
N ALA A 40 -6.84 6.66 3.63
CA ALA A 40 -7.93 7.11 4.50
C ALA A 40 -8.53 5.97 5.36
N SER A 41 -8.47 4.72 4.88
CA SER A 41 -8.86 3.56 5.67
C SER A 41 -7.84 3.24 6.77
N LEU A 42 -6.55 3.34 6.46
CA LEU A 42 -5.48 3.16 7.44
C LEU A 42 -5.46 4.29 8.48
N ASP A 43 -5.87 5.51 8.12
CA ASP A 43 -5.97 6.67 9.02
C ASP A 43 -6.95 6.45 10.19
N ARG A 44 -7.94 5.57 10.00
CA ARG A 44 -8.94 5.22 11.02
C ARG A 44 -8.41 4.29 12.10
N LEU A 45 -7.23 3.71 11.91
CA LEU A 45 -6.63 2.75 12.85
C LEU A 45 -5.60 3.45 13.73
N SER A 46 -5.68 3.19 15.04
CA SER A 46 -4.57 3.47 15.96
C SER A 46 -3.42 2.49 15.74
N ALA A 47 -2.22 2.83 16.23
CA ALA A 47 -1.08 1.91 16.15
C ALA A 47 -1.35 0.59 16.88
N VAL A 48 -2.06 0.64 18.02
CA VAL A 48 -2.49 -0.56 18.76
C VAL A 48 -3.41 -1.44 17.91
N ALA A 49 -4.41 -0.86 17.25
CA ALA A 49 -5.31 -1.60 16.38
C ALA A 49 -4.57 -2.17 15.15
N ALA A 50 -3.67 -1.38 14.55
CA ALA A 50 -2.85 -1.83 13.43
C ALA A 50 -1.89 -2.97 13.81
N SER A 51 -1.46 -3.03 15.08
CA SER A 51 -0.56 -4.05 15.62
C SER A 51 -1.27 -5.34 16.06
N ALA A 52 -2.61 -5.34 16.11
CA ALA A 52 -3.36 -6.52 16.54
C ALA A 52 -3.23 -7.66 15.52
N THR A 53 -3.04 -8.89 16.00
CA THR A 53 -3.02 -10.10 15.19
C THR A 53 -4.27 -10.94 15.46
N HIS A 54 -4.77 -11.61 14.41
CA HIS A 54 -5.94 -12.48 14.51
C HIS A 54 -5.56 -13.85 13.97
N GLY A 55 -5.58 -14.87 14.84
CA GLY A 55 -5.30 -16.26 14.44
C GLY A 55 -3.86 -16.54 13.98
N GLY A 56 -2.87 -15.77 14.47
CA GLY A 56 -1.45 -15.97 14.14
C GLY A 56 -1.01 -15.45 12.77
N SER A 57 -1.89 -14.74 12.05
CA SER A 57 -1.54 -14.01 10.83
C SER A 57 -0.78 -12.71 11.12
N GLY A 58 -0.13 -12.16 10.09
CA GLY A 58 0.52 -10.85 10.19
C GLY A 58 -0.48 -9.75 10.54
N SER A 59 -0.06 -8.82 11.38
CA SER A 59 -0.87 -7.63 11.72
C SER A 59 -1.11 -6.73 10.50
N ILE A 60 -2.04 -5.77 10.60
CA ILE A 60 -2.22 -4.76 9.56
C ILE A 60 -0.93 -3.95 9.34
N ALA A 61 -0.18 -3.65 10.42
CA ALA A 61 1.11 -2.98 10.32
C ALA A 61 2.11 -3.78 9.46
N ALA A 62 2.14 -5.10 9.60
CA ALA A 62 3.00 -5.97 8.80
C ALA A 62 2.56 -6.00 7.33
N HIS A 63 1.26 -6.04 7.07
CA HIS A 63 0.72 -5.95 5.70
C HIS A 63 1.10 -4.62 5.02
N VAL A 64 1.00 -3.50 5.74
CA VAL A 64 1.38 -2.18 5.21
C VAL A 64 2.88 -2.09 4.96
N ASP A 65 3.71 -2.57 5.87
CA ASP A 65 5.17 -2.59 5.69
C ASP A 65 5.57 -3.45 4.48
N HIS A 66 4.95 -4.63 4.33
CA HIS A 66 5.16 -5.50 3.17
C HIS A 66 4.79 -4.82 1.85
N LEU A 67 3.62 -4.17 1.79
CA LEU A 67 3.17 -3.46 0.60
C LEU A 67 4.11 -2.29 0.25
N ARG A 68 4.46 -1.47 1.24
CA ARG A 68 5.41 -0.35 1.09
C ARG A 68 6.76 -0.84 0.59
N TYR A 69 7.27 -1.93 1.17
CA TYR A 69 8.53 -2.54 0.75
C TYR A 69 8.47 -3.01 -0.71
N GLY A 70 7.42 -3.74 -1.10
CA GLY A 70 7.24 -4.21 -2.48
C GLY A 70 7.19 -3.06 -3.49
N LEU A 71 6.43 -1.99 -3.20
CA LEU A 71 6.38 -0.79 -4.05
C LEU A 71 7.74 -0.10 -4.13
N SER A 72 8.51 -0.06 -3.05
CA SER A 72 9.87 0.51 -3.05
C SER A 72 10.81 -0.27 -3.98
N LEU A 73 10.70 -1.60 -4.02
CA LEU A 73 11.48 -2.46 -4.91
C LEU A 73 11.08 -2.26 -6.37
N LEU A 74 9.78 -2.17 -6.68
CA LEU A 74 9.30 -1.87 -8.04
C LEU A 74 9.81 -0.51 -8.52
N ASN A 75 9.75 0.51 -7.65
CA ASN A 75 10.28 1.84 -7.94
C ASN A 75 11.80 1.84 -8.16
N ARG A 76 12.55 1.04 -7.38
CA ARG A 76 13.99 0.84 -7.58
C ARG A 76 14.25 0.17 -8.93
N GLY A 77 13.53 -0.90 -9.26
CA GLY A 77 13.67 -1.62 -10.53
C GLY A 77 13.37 -0.75 -11.75
N ALA A 78 12.37 0.14 -11.65
CA ALA A 78 12.06 1.08 -12.73
C ALA A 78 13.16 2.14 -12.97
N LYS A 79 14.00 2.44 -11.96
CA LYS A 79 15.05 3.46 -12.01
C LYS A 79 16.46 2.88 -12.18
N SER A 80 16.64 1.57 -12.03
CA SER A 80 17.95 0.92 -11.95
C SER A 80 17.94 -0.47 -12.59
N VAL A 81 18.97 -1.27 -12.37
CA VAL A 81 19.03 -2.65 -12.87
C VAL A 81 17.95 -3.49 -12.15
N PRO A 82 17.13 -4.26 -12.88
CA PRO A 82 16.07 -5.07 -12.30
C PRO A 82 16.59 -6.14 -11.33
N PRO A 83 15.73 -6.62 -10.39
CA PRO A 83 16.10 -7.60 -9.38
C PRO A 83 16.53 -8.96 -9.99
N PRO A 84 17.24 -9.82 -9.23
CA PRO A 84 17.43 -9.77 -7.77
C PRO A 84 18.56 -8.85 -7.30
N TRP A 85 18.33 -8.15 -6.19
CA TRP A 85 19.39 -7.45 -5.44
C TRP A 85 19.80 -8.26 -4.21
N LYS A 86 21.06 -8.14 -3.81
CA LYS A 86 21.64 -8.87 -2.66
C LYS A 86 20.92 -8.57 -1.33
N ASP A 87 20.34 -7.37 -1.23
CA ASP A 87 19.64 -6.85 -0.06
C ASP A 87 18.12 -7.07 -0.10
N MET A 88 17.59 -7.82 -1.07
CA MET A 88 16.17 -8.18 -1.09
C MET A 88 15.85 -9.22 -0.01
N ASP A 89 14.93 -8.87 0.90
CA ASP A 89 14.39 -9.77 1.91
C ASP A 89 12.87 -9.54 2.07
N TRP A 90 12.09 -10.23 1.23
CA TRP A 90 10.62 -10.22 1.31
C TRP A 90 10.12 -10.78 2.64
N THR A 91 10.83 -11.72 3.25
CA THR A 91 10.45 -12.32 4.53
C THR A 91 10.59 -11.31 5.67
N ALA A 92 11.65 -10.48 5.66
CA ALA A 92 11.83 -9.43 6.66
C ALA A 92 10.68 -8.40 6.64
N SER A 93 10.13 -8.09 5.47
CA SER A 93 9.03 -7.10 5.35
C SER A 93 7.72 -7.50 6.05
N TRP A 94 7.58 -8.78 6.45
CA TRP A 94 6.44 -9.27 7.24
C TRP A 94 6.65 -9.20 8.75
N ARG A 95 7.87 -8.86 9.22
CA ARG A 95 8.22 -8.97 10.64
C ARG A 95 7.70 -7.81 11.48
N LYS A 96 7.32 -6.68 10.87
CA LYS A 96 6.85 -5.46 11.55
C LYS A 96 5.41 -5.60 12.05
N ASN A 97 5.21 -6.42 13.07
CA ASN A 97 3.89 -6.72 13.60
C ASN A 97 3.39 -5.75 14.66
N VAL A 98 4.30 -5.04 15.33
CA VAL A 98 3.97 -4.07 16.36
C VAL A 98 4.65 -2.76 16.00
N VAL A 99 3.88 -1.67 16.08
CA VAL A 99 4.34 -0.31 15.78
C VAL A 99 3.91 0.64 16.88
N SER A 100 4.76 1.61 17.19
CA SER A 100 4.40 2.82 17.93
C SER A 100 3.57 3.77 17.07
N ASP A 101 2.95 4.79 17.66
CA ASP A 101 2.21 5.81 16.91
C ASP A 101 3.09 6.53 15.88
N ILE A 102 4.36 6.79 16.22
CA ILE A 102 5.33 7.43 15.31
C ILE A 102 5.67 6.50 14.14
N GLU A 103 5.88 5.20 14.41
CA GLU A 103 6.16 4.23 13.35
C GLU A 103 4.94 4.01 12.47
N TRP A 104 3.74 4.00 13.05
CA TRP A 104 2.50 3.85 12.31
C TRP A 104 2.24 5.04 11.39
N GLN A 105 2.47 6.27 11.88
CA GLN A 105 2.40 7.46 11.04
C GLN A 105 3.36 7.36 9.86
N LYS A 106 4.64 7.03 10.12
CA LYS A 106 5.66 6.87 9.08
C LYS A 106 5.33 5.83 8.02
N LEU A 107 4.55 4.80 8.34
CA LEU A 107 4.16 3.78 7.36
C LEU A 107 3.10 4.29 6.38
N ARG A 108 2.28 5.26 6.79
CA ARG A 108 1.19 5.85 6.00
C ARG A 108 1.60 7.13 5.25
N ASP A 109 2.72 7.74 5.63
CA ASP A 109 3.37 8.85 4.92
C ASP A 109 4.21 8.39 3.71
#